data_AF-A0A834W512-F1
#
_entry.id   AF-A0A834W512-F1
#
_cell.length_a   1.000
_cell.length_b   1.000
_cell.length_c   1.000
_cell.angle_alpha   90.00
_cell.angle_beta   90.00
_cell.angle_gamma   90.00
#
_symmetry.space_group_name_H-M   'P 1'
#
loop_
_entity.id
_entity.type
_entity.pdbx_description
1 polymer ?
#
loop_
_entity_poly.entity_id
_entity_poly.type
_entity_poly.pdbx_seq_one_letter_code
_entity_poly.pdbx_strand_id
1 'polypeptide(L)'
;MKGVTQVEVDPKQGKLTVIGYVDPNKVLERVRHRTGKKVEFWPYVPYDVVPLPYAPEVYDKKAPPGYVRNVYMDPEASSLARAGSFEVNTTAFSDDNPNACSIM
;
A
#
# COMPACT_ATOMS: atom_id res chain seq x y z
N MET A 1 -0.24 19.06 -24.08
CA MET A 1 1.08 18.71 -23.52
C MET A 1 1.94 18.30 -24.69
N LYS A 2 3.21 18.69 -24.72
CA LYS A 2 4.15 18.16 -25.73
C LYS A 2 4.56 16.75 -25.29
N GLY A 3 4.69 15.83 -26.24
CA GLY A 3 5.13 14.45 -25.98
C GLY A 3 4.04 13.43 -25.66
N VAL A 4 2.76 13.82 -25.60
CA VAL A 4 1.64 12.87 -25.45
C VAL A 4 1.32 12.26 -26.80
N THR A 5 1.31 10.92 -26.87
CA THR A 5 0.95 10.14 -28.05
C THR A 5 -0.52 9.74 -28.02
N GLN A 6 -1.00 9.25 -26.87
CA GLN A 6 -2.35 8.74 -26.71
C GLN A 6 -2.87 8.98 -25.29
N VAL A 7 -4.18 9.19 -25.17
CA VAL A 7 -4.87 9.32 -23.88
C VAL A 7 -6.07 8.40 -23.90
N GLU A 8 -6.18 7.55 -22.88
CA GLU A 8 -7.32 6.68 -22.66
C GLU A 8 -8.01 7.07 -21.35
N VAL A 9 -9.34 7.08 -21.38
CA VAL A 9 -10.17 7.45 -20.24
C VAL A 9 -11.14 6.32 -19.95
N ASP A 10 -11.06 5.76 -18.75
CA ASP A 10 -12.05 4.83 -18.23
C ASP A 10 -12.88 5.54 -17.14
N PRO A 11 -14.07 6.05 -17.49
CA PRO A 11 -14.92 6.77 -16.54
C PRO A 11 -15.55 5.84 -15.49
N LYS A 12 -15.66 4.53 -15.75
CA LYS A 12 -16.20 3.57 -14.78
C LYS A 12 -15.23 3.35 -13.64
N GLN A 13 -13.93 3.33 -13.95
CA GLN A 13 -12.85 3.22 -12.96
C GLN A 13 -12.33 4.56 -12.47
N GLY A 14 -12.74 5.69 -13.07
CA GLY A 14 -12.17 7.00 -12.79
C GLY A 14 -10.69 7.10 -13.16
N LYS A 15 -10.23 6.29 -14.12
CA LYS A 15 -8.83 6.13 -14.50
C LYS A 15 -8.53 6.88 -15.78
N LEU A 16 -7.38 7.54 -15.82
CA LEU A 16 -6.85 8.21 -17.01
C LEU A 16 -5.44 7.70 -17.29
N THR A 17 -5.24 7.08 -18.45
CA THR A 17 -3.94 6.57 -18.91
C THR A 17 -3.39 7.53 -19.95
N VAL A 18 -2.18 8.06 -19.70
CA VAL A 18 -1.46 8.89 -20.67
C VAL A 18 -0.27 8.11 -21.19
N ILE A 19 -0.19 7.96 -22.51
CA ILE A 19 0.90 7.27 -23.21
C ILE A 19 1.69 8.31 -23.98
N GLY A 20 3.00 8.35 -23.78
CA GLY A 20 3.90 9.27 -24.48
C GLY A 20 5.17 9.54 -23.68
N TYR A 21 6.06 10.34 -24.26
CA TYR A 21 7.28 10.80 -23.61
C TYR A 21 6.99 12.07 -22.82
N VAL A 22 6.48 11.90 -21.60
CA VAL A 22 6.06 13.00 -20.72
C VAL A 22 6.48 12.74 -19.28
N ASP A 23 6.67 13.84 -18.55
CA ASP A 23 6.92 13.81 -17.13
C ASP A 23 5.61 13.52 -16.36
N PRO A 24 5.53 12.43 -15.58
CA PRO A 24 4.32 12.06 -14.85
C PRO A 24 3.80 13.15 -13.90
N ASN A 25 4.68 13.90 -13.25
CA ASN A 25 4.28 14.93 -12.29
C ASN A 25 3.56 16.09 -12.98
N LYS A 26 4.06 16.50 -14.15
CA LYS A 26 3.44 17.54 -14.97
C LYS A 26 2.07 17.12 -15.49
N VAL A 27 1.90 15.82 -15.79
CA VAL A 27 0.59 15.27 -16.18
C VAL A 27 -0.38 15.38 -14.99
N LEU A 28 0.03 14.95 -13.80
CA LEU A 28 -0.79 14.99 -12.60
C LEU A 28 -1.23 16.41 -12.24
N GLU A 29 -0.30 17.37 -12.22
CA GLU A 29 -0.61 18.79 -11.96
C GLU A 29 -1.56 19.36 -12.99
N ARG A 30 -1.36 19.05 -14.28
CA ARG A 30 -2.22 19.55 -15.35
C ARG A 30 -3.63 18.99 -15.26
N VAL A 31 -3.79 17.70 -14.96
CA VAL A 31 -5.11 17.08 -14.77
C VAL A 31 -5.79 17.67 -13.54
N ARG A 32 -5.06 17.84 -12.43
CA ARG A 32 -5.57 18.49 -11.22
C ARG A 32 -6.05 19.92 -11.48
N HIS A 33 -5.26 20.72 -12.18
CA HIS A 33 -5.63 22.11 -12.51
C HIS A 33 -6.81 22.18 -13.50
N ARG A 34 -6.92 21.24 -14.45
CA ARG A 34 -7.99 21.25 -15.45
C ARG A 34 -9.31 20.72 -14.91
N THR A 35 -9.27 19.70 -14.07
CA THR A 35 -10.48 19.02 -13.58
C THR A 35 -10.90 19.53 -12.20
N GLY A 36 -10.01 20.15 -11.43
CA GLY A 36 -10.27 20.59 -10.06
C GLY A 36 -10.47 19.45 -9.06
N LYS A 37 -10.23 18.20 -9.48
CA LYS A 37 -10.38 17.00 -8.67
C LYS A 37 -9.05 16.58 -8.05
N LYS A 38 -9.11 15.82 -6.95
CA LYS A 38 -7.95 15.10 -6.42
C LYS A 38 -7.53 14.05 -7.45
N VAL A 39 -6.25 14.04 -7.81
CA VAL A 39 -5.67 13.08 -8.76
C VAL A 39 -4.47 12.45 -8.09
N GLU A 40 -4.38 11.13 -8.18
CA GLU A 40 -3.28 10.32 -7.64
C GLU A 40 -2.80 9.37 -8.73
N PHE A 41 -1.57 8.87 -8.61
CA PHE A 41 -1.04 7.91 -9.57
C PHE A 41 -1.76 6.56 -9.42
N TRP A 42 -2.05 5.95 -10.57
CA TRP A 42 -2.63 4.62 -10.66
C TRP A 42 -1.55 3.59 -11.05
N PRO A 43 -1.49 2.40 -10.43
CA PRO A 43 -2.30 1.94 -9.31
C PRO A 43 -1.88 2.61 -8.00
N TYR A 44 -2.86 2.95 -7.15
CA TYR A 44 -2.57 3.39 -5.79
C TYR A 44 -2.07 2.17 -5.01
N VAL A 45 -0.78 2.14 -4.69
CA VAL A 45 -0.22 1.21 -3.72
C VAL A 45 -0.14 1.99 -2.40
N PRO A 46 -1.03 1.71 -1.42
CA PRO A 46 -0.83 2.27 -0.10
C PRO A 46 0.54 1.78 0.40
N TYR A 47 1.45 2.69 0.69
CA TYR A 47 2.78 2.35 1.21
C TYR A 47 2.69 1.64 2.58
N ASP A 48 1.51 1.67 3.21
CA ASP A 48 1.23 1.15 4.55
C ASP A 48 0.91 -0.35 4.58
N VAL A 49 0.93 -1.02 3.41
CA VAL A 49 0.56 -2.44 3.28
C VAL A 49 1.64 -3.25 2.58
N VAL A 50 2.92 -3.03 2.87
CA VAL A 50 3.91 -4.06 2.53
C VAL A 50 3.75 -5.21 3.52
N PRO A 51 3.26 -6.39 3.11
CA PRO A 51 3.17 -7.51 4.04
C PRO A 51 4.60 -7.88 4.44
N LEU A 52 4.86 -8.07 5.74
CA LEU A 52 6.09 -8.70 6.20
C LEU A 52 5.90 -10.22 6.15
N PRO A 53 6.31 -10.92 5.08
CA PRO A 53 6.14 -12.37 4.98
C PRO A 53 6.90 -13.14 6.07
N TYR A 54 7.82 -12.48 6.78
CA TYR A 54 8.65 -13.06 7.84
C TYR A 54 8.21 -12.68 9.26
N ALA A 55 7.10 -11.95 9.44
CA ALA A 55 6.62 -11.63 10.77
C ALA A 55 6.13 -12.92 11.49
N PRO A 56 6.44 -13.09 12.80
CA PRO A 56 5.88 -14.19 13.59
C PRO A 56 4.34 -14.11 13.53
N GLU A 57 3.67 -15.28 13.46
CA GLU A 57 2.22 -15.49 13.19
C GLU A 57 1.73 -15.49 11.74
N VAL A 58 2.53 -15.00 10.78
CA VAL A 58 2.20 -15.13 9.34
C VAL A 58 2.31 -16.59 8.89
N TYR A 59 3.24 -17.34 9.51
CA TYR A 59 3.44 -18.76 9.28
C TYR A 59 2.70 -19.59 10.34
N ASP A 60 1.71 -20.37 9.91
CA ASP A 60 1.04 -21.34 10.77
C ASP A 60 1.83 -22.65 10.78
N LYS A 61 2.35 -23.03 11.95
CA LYS A 61 3.09 -24.30 12.12
C LYS A 61 2.24 -25.53 11.81
N LYS A 62 0.91 -25.41 11.81
CA LYS A 62 -0.02 -26.50 11.48
C LYS A 62 -0.34 -26.58 9.99
N ALA A 63 0.07 -25.60 9.19
CA ALA A 63 -0.24 -25.56 7.78
C ALA A 63 0.79 -26.28 6.91
N PRO A 64 0.42 -26.70 5.68
CA PRO A 64 1.34 -27.33 4.74
C PRO A 64 2.55 -26.44 4.40
N PRO A 65 3.70 -27.02 4.03
CA PRO A 65 4.87 -26.25 3.60
C PRO A 65 4.51 -25.27 2.48
N GLY A 66 4.85 -23.99 2.67
CA GLY A 66 4.57 -22.91 1.71
C GLY A 66 3.21 -22.22 1.89
N TYR A 67 2.41 -22.61 2.89
CA TYR A 67 1.19 -21.88 3.24
C TYR A 67 1.51 -20.63 4.07
N VAL A 68 1.10 -19.47 3.55
CA VAL A 68 1.23 -18.16 4.18
C VAL A 68 -0.17 -17.63 4.43
N ARG A 69 -0.53 -17.29 5.68
CA ARG A 69 -1.87 -16.77 5.99
C ARG A 69 -2.08 -15.41 5.33
N ASN A 70 -3.29 -15.15 4.81
CA ASN A 70 -3.62 -13.85 4.26
C ASN A 70 -3.93 -12.84 5.39
N VAL A 71 -2.88 -12.19 5.86
CA VAL A 71 -2.90 -11.37 7.07
C VAL A 71 -3.81 -10.14 6.97
N TYR A 72 -4.15 -9.70 5.75
CA TYR A 72 -5.06 -8.57 5.52
C TYR A 72 -6.52 -8.84 5.91
N MET A 73 -6.95 -10.10 5.88
CA MET A 73 -8.35 -10.49 6.02
C MET A 73 -8.64 -11.26 7.31
N ASP A 74 -7.60 -11.64 8.05
CA ASP A 74 -7.74 -12.36 9.31
C ASP A 74 -7.79 -11.33 10.45
N PRO A 75 -8.89 -11.19 11.22
CA PRO A 75 -9.00 -10.30 12.38
C PRO A 75 -8.33 -10.86 13.66
N GLU A 76 -7.82 -12.08 13.64
CA GLU A 76 -7.09 -12.70 14.77
C GLU A 76 -5.56 -12.58 14.68
N ALA A 77 -5.00 -12.25 13.50
CA ALA A 77 -3.58 -11.96 13.35
C ALA A 77 -3.08 -10.81 14.26
N SER A 78 -1.83 -10.83 14.71
CA SER A 78 -1.25 -9.73 15.49
C SER A 78 -1.19 -8.42 14.71
N SER A 79 -1.14 -7.32 15.47
CA SER A 79 -0.86 -5.98 14.95
C SER A 79 0.45 -5.94 14.14
N LEU A 80 1.47 -6.70 14.55
CA LEU A 80 2.75 -6.84 13.85
C LEU A 80 2.59 -7.45 12.45
N ALA A 81 1.74 -8.47 12.33
CA ALA A 81 1.54 -9.17 11.07
C ALA A 81 0.69 -8.35 10.07
N ARG A 82 -0.18 -7.46 10.57
CA ARG A 82 -0.99 -6.54 9.74
C ARG A 82 -0.32 -5.20 9.40
N ALA A 83 0.73 -4.81 10.12
CA ALA A 83 1.31 -3.48 9.98
C ALA A 83 2.36 -3.44 8.86
N GLY A 84 2.13 -2.63 7.83
CA GLY A 84 3.11 -2.36 6.77
C GLY A 84 3.94 -1.09 6.96
N SER A 85 3.86 -0.42 8.12
CA SER A 85 4.58 0.84 8.36
C SER A 85 5.65 0.75 9.44
N PHE A 86 6.74 1.48 9.19
CA PHE A 86 7.91 1.72 10.04
C PHE A 86 7.59 2.08 11.50
N GLU A 87 6.36 2.53 11.79
CA GLU A 87 5.86 2.94 13.10
C GLU A 87 5.71 1.77 14.11
N VAL A 88 5.60 0.52 13.63
CA VAL A 88 5.50 -0.63 14.55
C VAL A 88 6.88 -1.10 15.04
N ASN A 89 7.96 -0.89 14.29
CA ASN A 89 9.31 -1.24 14.79
C ASN A 89 9.74 -0.37 15.97
N THR A 90 9.27 0.88 16.05
CA THR A 90 9.57 1.78 17.18
C THR A 90 8.61 1.59 18.35
N THR A 91 7.37 1.18 18.09
CA THR A 91 6.36 0.99 19.15
C THR A 91 6.36 -0.42 19.75
N ALA A 92 6.93 -1.44 19.08
CA ALA A 92 7.03 -2.81 19.61
C ALA A 92 7.96 -2.96 20.83
N PHE A 93 8.81 -1.96 21.10
CA PHE A 93 9.65 -1.91 22.30
C PHE A 93 9.41 -0.64 23.12
N SER A 94 8.26 0.02 22.91
CA SER A 94 7.92 1.25 23.60
C SER A 94 7.38 0.95 25.00
N ASP A 95 8.17 1.31 26.02
CA ASP A 95 7.82 1.13 27.44
C ASP A 95 6.53 1.89 27.83
N ASP A 96 6.23 3.01 27.14
CA ASP A 96 5.01 3.81 27.30
C ASP A 96 3.74 3.17 26.70
N ASN A 97 3.85 2.11 25.89
CA ASN A 97 2.70 1.46 25.29
C ASN A 97 2.39 0.15 26.04
N PRO A 98 1.29 0.08 26.84
CA PRO A 98 0.95 -1.12 27.61
C PRO A 98 0.64 -2.35 26.74
N ASN A 99 0.44 -2.17 25.43
CA ASN A 99 0.26 -3.24 24.46
C ASN A 99 1.54 -3.63 23.70
N ALA A 100 2.68 -2.97 23.96
CA ALA A 100 3.94 -3.21 23.25
C ALA A 100 4.78 -4.34 23.82
N CYS A 101 4.45 -4.88 25.00
CA CYS A 101 5.26 -5.92 25.63
C CYS A 101 4.88 -7.30 25.08
N SER A 102 5.39 -7.65 23.90
CA SER A 102 5.39 -9.03 23.40
C SER A 102 6.81 -9.59 23.50
N ILE A 103 7.08 -10.40 24.52
CA ILE A 103 8.30 -11.21 24.59
C ILE A 103 8.17 -12.32 23.52
N MET A 104 9.08 -12.31 22.53
CA MET A 104 9.24 -13.40 21.56
C MET A 104 9.92 -14.61 22.21
#